data_AF-A0A2S4ASR7-F1
#
_entry.id   AF-A0A2S4ASR7-F1
#
_cell.length_a   1.000
_cell.length_b   1.000
_cell.length_c   1.000
_cell.angle_alpha   90.00
_cell.angle_beta   90.00
_cell.angle_gamma   90.00
#
_symmetry.space_group_name_H-M   'P 1'
#
loop_
_entity.id
_entity.type
_entity.pdbx_description
1 polymer ?
#
loop_
_entity_poly.entity_id
_entity_poly.type
_entity_poly.pdbx_seq_one_letter_code
_entity_poly.pdbx_strand_id
1 'polypeptide(L)'
;MNKPLHPDQLRNLVPLNGLSPRQLWELRARLLSRPLRTGQVLETATDQTPMRHYLMSGRLLLIDAEGIESQLLANTPAALYGLSPGQLREVRALDDCNLLAVDNMELERLLSWRQSLQDVLLQLSMDGEDGEWLERLLENPLFVQVPAANIRSMLNRLLELEVFAGQALLREGETGDCCYFLKSGRAQVLKAAGSGDQLLAELEPGACFGEEALLEERPRNASVAMVEDGRVLRLARTDFLELLKAPVVGEVDLDGVADLLGCGAQWLDVRLLDDYERGHAMQALHMPLHLLRLKTRLLDPQRPYLCYCESGKRSANAVFLLTQLGFTAYALQGGLDALSAEDRAALLWECGTGYLARSNGRIERSL
;
A
#
# COMPACT_ATOMS: atom_id res chain seq x y z
N MET A 1 30.64 -7.14 8.87
CA MET A 1 30.74 -5.76 8.32
C MET A 1 29.51 -5.54 7.45
N ASN A 2 28.53 -4.77 7.94
CA ASN A 2 27.32 -4.41 7.20
C ASN A 2 27.73 -3.45 6.06
N LYS A 3 27.95 -3.98 4.85
CA LYS A 3 27.91 -3.12 3.67
C LYS A 3 26.48 -2.58 3.57
N PRO A 4 26.28 -1.26 3.48
CA PRO A 4 24.96 -0.71 3.28
C PRO A 4 24.39 -1.29 1.98
N LEU A 5 23.20 -1.90 2.05
CA LEU A 5 22.49 -2.43 0.88
C LEU A 5 22.43 -1.35 -0.21
N HIS A 6 22.87 -1.68 -1.42
CA HIS A 6 22.84 -0.71 -2.52
C HIS A 6 21.39 -0.47 -2.94
N PRO A 7 20.98 0.78 -3.26
CA PRO A 7 19.61 1.08 -3.69
C PRO A 7 19.09 0.19 -4.82
N ASP A 8 19.97 -0.18 -5.76
CA ASP A 8 19.63 -1.04 -6.90
C ASP A 8 19.30 -2.48 -6.49
N GLN A 9 19.87 -2.97 -5.38
CA GLN A 9 19.55 -4.32 -4.89
C GLN A 9 18.11 -4.39 -4.36
N LEU A 10 17.63 -3.34 -3.70
CA LEU A 10 16.26 -3.28 -3.18
C LEU A 10 15.22 -3.18 -4.30
N ARG A 11 15.56 -2.48 -5.39
CA ARG A 11 14.69 -2.33 -6.57
C ARG A 11 14.45 -3.62 -7.33
N ASN A 12 15.32 -4.61 -7.16
CA ASN A 12 15.17 -5.92 -7.80
C ASN A 12 14.31 -6.89 -6.99
N LEU A 13 14.08 -6.60 -5.71
CA LEU A 13 13.28 -7.47 -4.83
C LEU A 13 11.79 -7.23 -5.11
N VAL A 14 11.00 -8.29 -5.16
CA VAL A 14 9.56 -8.25 -5.42
C VAL A 14 8.81 -8.46 -4.11
N PRO A 15 7.87 -7.58 -3.72
CA PRO A 15 7.27 -6.46 -4.48
C PRO A 15 7.93 -5.07 -4.26
N LEU A 16 9.12 -4.99 -3.66
CA LEU A 16 9.81 -3.71 -3.40
C LEU A 16 10.08 -2.89 -4.67
N ASN A 17 10.22 -3.56 -5.82
CA ASN A 17 10.28 -2.96 -7.16
C ASN A 17 9.07 -2.08 -7.50
N GLY A 18 7.93 -2.26 -6.81
CA GLY A 18 6.75 -1.43 -6.93
C GLY A 18 6.83 -0.09 -6.20
N LEU A 19 7.81 0.14 -5.32
CA LEU A 19 7.90 1.37 -4.49
C LEU A 19 8.61 2.53 -5.20
N SER A 20 8.29 3.77 -4.82
CA SER A 20 9.00 4.97 -5.30
C SER A 20 10.43 5.07 -4.73
N PRO A 21 11.34 5.84 -5.35
CA PRO A 21 12.68 6.05 -4.80
C PRO A 21 12.69 6.61 -3.37
N ARG A 22 11.76 7.52 -3.04
CA ARG A 22 11.61 8.09 -1.69
C ARG A 22 11.07 7.05 -0.70
N GLN A 23 10.03 6.29 -1.08
CA GLN A 23 9.50 5.22 -0.23
C GLN A 23 10.54 4.13 0.06
N LEU A 24 11.35 3.76 -0.95
CA LEU A 24 12.47 2.85 -0.76
C LEU A 24 13.52 3.44 0.20
N TRP A 25 13.77 4.74 0.11
CA TRP A 25 14.69 5.43 1.01
C TRP A 25 14.17 5.46 2.45
N GLU A 26 12.89 5.76 2.67
CA GLU A 26 12.24 5.74 3.98
C GLU A 26 12.22 4.32 4.57
N LEU A 27 11.88 3.33 3.75
CA LEU A 27 11.85 1.92 4.16
C LEU A 27 13.24 1.42 4.54
N ARG A 28 14.30 1.92 3.88
CA ARG A 28 15.69 1.50 4.10
C ARG A 28 16.12 1.62 5.55
N ALA A 29 15.68 2.66 6.25
CA ALA A 29 16.01 2.88 7.66
C ALA A 29 15.40 1.82 8.60
N ARG A 30 14.38 1.10 8.15
CA ARG A 30 13.63 0.09 8.92
C ARG A 30 13.95 -1.34 8.50
N LEU A 31 14.80 -1.52 7.50
CA LEU A 31 15.23 -2.84 7.04
C LEU A 31 16.15 -3.50 8.07
N LEU A 32 15.88 -4.76 8.39
CA LEU A 32 16.70 -5.52 9.34
C LEU A 32 17.53 -6.57 8.60
N SER A 33 18.83 -6.57 8.84
CA SER A 33 19.71 -7.65 8.40
C SER A 33 19.66 -8.79 9.42
N ARG A 34 19.30 -9.99 8.98
CA ARG A 34 19.25 -11.20 9.80
C ARG A 34 20.27 -12.22 9.29
N PRO A 35 21.47 -12.29 9.89
CA PRO A 35 22.42 -13.35 9.56
C PRO A 35 21.93 -14.69 10.13
N LEU A 36 22.03 -15.75 9.35
CA LEU A 36 21.86 -17.13 9.80
C LEU A 36 23.15 -17.90 9.58
N ARG A 37 23.59 -18.63 10.59
CA ARG A 37 24.72 -19.56 10.46
C ARG A 37 24.25 -20.87 9.87
N THR A 38 25.18 -21.56 9.22
CA THR A 38 24.98 -22.94 8.75
C THR A 38 24.26 -23.81 9.80
N GLY A 39 23.15 -24.43 9.43
CA GLY A 39 22.31 -25.28 10.27
C GLY A 39 21.24 -24.56 11.10
N GLN A 40 21.26 -23.23 11.19
CA GLN A 40 20.23 -22.47 11.93
C GLN A 40 18.91 -22.43 11.17
N VAL A 41 17.81 -22.52 11.92
CA VAL A 41 16.45 -22.35 11.42
C VAL A 41 16.02 -20.89 11.59
N LEU A 42 15.36 -20.33 10.58
CA LEU A 42 14.76 -19.00 10.66
C LEU A 42 13.55 -19.03 11.59
N GLU A 43 13.68 -18.40 12.75
CA GLU A 43 12.55 -18.19 13.65
C GLU A 43 11.59 -17.15 13.06
N THR A 44 10.42 -17.62 12.63
CA THR A 44 9.32 -16.82 12.09
C THR A 44 8.40 -16.26 13.20
N ALA A 45 8.48 -16.81 14.41
CA ALA A 45 7.63 -16.46 15.53
C ALA A 45 8.40 -15.70 16.64
N THR A 46 8.38 -14.37 16.55
CA THR A 46 8.53 -13.48 17.71
C THR A 46 7.48 -12.36 17.64
N ASP A 47 6.24 -12.75 17.91
CA ASP A 47 5.14 -12.05 18.60
C ASP A 47 4.81 -10.56 18.42
N GLN A 48 5.38 -9.77 17.50
CA GLN A 48 4.94 -8.37 17.35
C GLN A 48 4.59 -7.92 15.93
N THR A 49 5.21 -8.43 14.86
CA THR A 49 4.80 -8.11 13.48
C THR A 49 5.19 -9.20 12.48
N PRO A 50 4.32 -9.52 11.49
CA PRO A 50 4.67 -10.44 10.41
C PRO A 50 5.78 -9.85 9.53
N MET A 51 6.92 -10.52 9.46
CA MET A 51 8.08 -10.09 8.67
C MET A 51 8.17 -10.91 7.38
N ARG A 52 8.53 -10.25 6.28
CA ARG A 52 8.89 -10.88 5.00
C ARG A 52 10.41 -10.91 4.86
N HIS A 53 10.97 -12.06 4.51
CA HIS A 53 12.43 -12.26 4.44
C HIS A 53 12.92 -12.50 3.01
N TYR A 54 14.03 -11.88 2.63
CA TYR A 54 14.67 -12.06 1.33
C TYR A 54 16.08 -12.62 1.51
N LEU A 55 16.45 -13.63 0.72
CA LEU A 55 17.78 -14.23 0.78
C LEU A 55 18.77 -13.37 -0.02
N MET A 56 19.69 -12.68 0.68
CA MET A 56 20.68 -11.79 0.06
C MET A 56 21.98 -12.51 -0.29
N SER A 57 22.37 -13.50 0.51
CA SER A 57 23.56 -14.34 0.29
C SER A 57 23.39 -15.69 0.96
N GLY A 58 24.03 -16.72 0.41
CA GLY A 58 23.97 -18.10 0.92
C GLY A 58 22.87 -18.93 0.27
N ARG A 59 22.50 -20.03 0.92
CA ARG A 59 21.58 -21.06 0.48
C ARG A 59 20.71 -21.52 1.64
N LEU A 60 19.41 -21.59 1.39
CA LEU A 60 18.42 -22.07 2.33
C LEU A 60 17.82 -23.39 1.85
N LEU A 61 17.58 -24.29 2.79
CA LEU A 61 16.64 -25.39 2.66
C LEU A 61 15.27 -24.88 3.09
N LEU A 62 14.28 -25.05 2.23
CA LEU A 62 12.88 -24.72 2.48
C LEU A 62 12.11 -26.03 2.55
N ILE A 63 11.33 -26.19 3.61
CA ILE A 63 10.43 -27.33 3.79
C ILE A 63 9.01 -26.75 3.83
N ASP A 64 8.17 -27.15 2.89
CA ASP A 64 6.77 -26.73 2.85
C ASP A 64 5.90 -27.47 3.88
N ALA A 65 4.60 -27.20 3.89
CA ALA A 65 3.66 -27.80 4.83
C ALA A 65 3.55 -29.32 4.65
N GLU A 66 3.70 -29.80 3.42
CA GLU A 66 3.66 -31.20 3.01
C GLU A 66 4.97 -31.94 3.30
N GLY A 67 6.03 -31.21 3.68
CA GLY A 67 7.35 -31.76 3.99
C GLY A 67 8.25 -31.95 2.78
N ILE A 68 7.90 -31.37 1.63
CA ILE A 68 8.72 -31.38 0.42
C ILE A 68 9.88 -30.40 0.61
N GLU A 69 11.08 -30.92 0.41
CA GLU A 69 12.31 -30.15 0.51
C GLU A 69 12.63 -29.46 -0.83
N SER A 70 12.93 -28.16 -0.77
CA SER A 70 13.45 -27.38 -1.89
C SER A 70 14.61 -26.49 -1.44
N GLN A 71 15.44 -26.05 -2.38
CA GLN A 71 16.58 -25.19 -2.08
C GLN A 71 16.41 -23.82 -2.71
N LEU A 72 16.67 -22.77 -1.92
CA LEU A 72 16.73 -21.40 -2.39
C LEU A 72 18.17 -20.90 -2.36
N LEU A 73 18.69 -20.49 -3.53
CA LEU A 73 20.05 -19.97 -3.66
C LEU A 73 20.01 -18.46 -3.89
N ALA A 74 20.87 -17.71 -3.20
CA ALA A 74 21.01 -16.27 -3.44
C ALA A 74 21.43 -15.96 -4.89
N ASN A 75 21.09 -14.76 -5.36
CA ASN A 75 21.33 -14.29 -6.73
C ASN A 75 20.63 -15.11 -7.84
N THR A 76 19.64 -15.93 -7.48
CA THR A 76 18.73 -16.55 -8.45
C THR A 76 17.45 -15.73 -8.58
N PRO A 77 16.70 -15.86 -9.69
CA PRO A 77 15.39 -15.21 -9.82
C PRO A 77 14.44 -15.53 -8.65
N ALA A 78 14.49 -16.75 -8.11
CA ALA A 78 13.66 -17.14 -6.96
C ALA A 78 13.99 -16.34 -5.69
N ALA A 79 15.25 -15.95 -5.48
CA ALA A 79 15.68 -15.18 -4.30
C ALA A 79 15.28 -13.71 -4.34
N LEU A 80 14.79 -13.21 -5.48
CA LEU A 80 14.23 -11.86 -5.59
C LEU A 80 12.88 -11.75 -4.86
N TYR A 81 12.20 -12.88 -4.66
CA TYR A 81 10.91 -12.93 -3.99
C TYR A 81 11.07 -13.17 -2.49
N GLY A 82 10.22 -12.51 -1.71
CA GLY A 82 10.19 -12.71 -0.26
C GLY A 82 9.67 -14.09 0.10
N LEU A 83 10.27 -14.69 1.13
CA LEU A 83 9.76 -15.86 1.82
C LEU A 83 8.49 -15.46 2.59
N SER A 84 7.37 -16.11 2.28
CA SER A 84 6.12 -15.96 3.02
C SER A 84 6.05 -17.01 4.12
N PRO A 85 6.03 -16.61 5.42
CA PRO A 85 6.05 -17.56 6.53
C PRO A 85 4.88 -18.55 6.53
N GLY A 86 3.73 -18.18 5.96
CA GLY A 86 2.55 -19.05 5.90
C GLY A 86 2.69 -20.28 4.98
N GLN A 87 3.69 -20.31 4.08
CA GLN A 87 3.87 -21.40 3.11
C GLN A 87 4.92 -22.43 3.52
N LEU A 88 5.72 -22.13 4.54
CA LEU A 88 6.93 -22.88 4.86
C LEU A 88 6.88 -23.36 6.31
N ARG A 89 6.94 -24.68 6.47
CA ARG A 89 7.06 -25.32 7.78
C ARG A 89 8.41 -25.03 8.41
N GLU A 90 9.46 -25.03 7.59
CA GLU A 90 10.82 -24.79 8.07
C GLU A 90 11.68 -24.10 7.01
N VAL A 91 12.53 -23.18 7.46
CA VAL A 91 13.54 -22.52 6.65
C VAL A 91 14.87 -22.65 7.37
N ARG A 92 15.82 -23.39 6.78
CA ARG A 92 17.10 -23.72 7.41
C ARG A 92 18.28 -23.31 6.54
N ALA A 93 19.31 -22.75 7.15
CA ALA A 93 20.51 -22.34 6.44
C ALA A 93 21.40 -23.55 6.11
N LEU A 94 21.72 -23.73 4.83
CA LEU A 94 22.65 -24.77 4.35
C LEU A 94 24.10 -24.29 4.38
N ASP A 95 24.32 -22.98 4.34
CA ASP A 95 25.58 -22.30 4.57
C ASP A 95 25.33 -21.00 5.35
N ASP A 96 26.37 -20.16 5.54
CA ASP A 96 26.19 -18.88 6.21
C ASP A 96 25.41 -17.91 5.33
N CYS A 97 24.20 -17.59 5.76
CA CYS A 97 23.23 -16.79 5.03
C CYS A 97 23.11 -15.39 5.61
N ASN A 98 22.73 -14.44 4.75
CA ASN A 98 22.24 -13.14 5.19
C ASN A 98 20.85 -12.92 4.60
N LEU A 99 19.87 -12.72 5.48
CA LEU A 99 18.52 -12.36 5.06
C LEU A 99 18.28 -10.88 5.30
N LEU A 100 17.44 -10.29 4.44
CA LEU A 100 16.84 -9.00 4.66
C LEU A 100 15.41 -9.20 5.16
N ALA A 101 15.05 -8.62 6.29
CA ALA A 101 13.71 -8.67 6.84
C ALA A 101 13.01 -7.31 6.71
N VAL A 102 11.77 -7.34 6.24
CA VAL A 102 10.89 -6.18 6.04
C VAL A 102 9.59 -6.44 6.79
N ASP A 103 9.05 -5.43 7.46
CA ASP A 103 7.71 -5.49 8.02
C ASP A 103 6.68 -5.65 6.88
N ASN A 104 5.93 -6.76 6.89
CA ASN A 104 4.96 -7.09 5.85
C ASN A 104 3.75 -6.15 5.88
N MET A 105 3.33 -5.67 7.06
CA MET A 105 2.21 -4.74 7.18
C MET A 105 2.57 -3.37 6.58
N GLU A 106 3.78 -2.88 6.86
CA GLU A 106 4.26 -1.61 6.32
C GLU A 106 4.50 -1.70 4.81
N LEU A 107 5.09 -2.81 4.34
CA LEU A 107 5.29 -3.04 2.91
C LEU A 107 3.95 -3.05 2.15
N GLU A 108 2.95 -3.78 2.64
CA GLU A 108 1.61 -3.80 2.02
C GLU A 108 0.94 -2.42 2.05
N ARG A 109 1.14 -1.64 3.12
CA ARG A 109 0.64 -0.26 3.21
C ARG A 109 1.25 0.63 2.13
N LEU A 110 2.58 0.59 1.96
CA LEU A 110 3.31 1.37 0.96
C LEU A 110 2.96 0.96 -0.48
N LEU A 111 2.72 -0.34 -0.72
CA LEU A 111 2.32 -0.85 -2.04
C LEU A 111 0.88 -0.50 -2.40
N SER A 112 -0.05 -0.68 -1.46
CA SER A 112 -1.45 -0.28 -1.66
C SER A 112 -1.55 1.22 -1.93
N TRP A 113 -0.71 2.01 -1.28
CA TRP A 113 -0.63 3.47 -1.45
C TRP A 113 -0.39 3.86 -2.92
N ARG A 114 0.70 3.39 -3.53
CA ARG A 114 1.04 3.74 -4.92
C ARG A 114 -0.01 3.25 -5.91
N GLN A 115 -0.57 2.07 -5.66
CA GLN A 115 -1.50 1.45 -6.61
C GLN A 115 -2.78 2.27 -6.77
N SER A 116 -3.38 2.75 -5.67
CA SER A 116 -4.56 3.61 -5.74
C SER A 116 -4.26 5.01 -6.30
N LEU A 117 -3.00 5.44 -6.25
CA LEU A 117 -2.57 6.76 -6.70
C LEU A 117 -2.27 6.87 -8.18
N GLN A 118 -1.77 5.81 -8.82
CA GLN A 118 -1.42 5.82 -10.24
C GLN A 118 -2.63 6.21 -11.11
N ASP A 119 -3.81 5.66 -10.80
CA ASP A 119 -5.08 5.99 -11.47
C ASP A 119 -5.50 7.46 -11.27
N VAL A 120 -5.26 7.99 -10.07
CA VAL A 120 -5.60 9.36 -9.69
C VAL A 120 -4.67 10.36 -10.38
N LEU A 121 -3.36 10.10 -10.36
CA LEU A 121 -2.33 10.88 -11.04
C LEU A 121 -2.53 10.90 -12.56
N LEU A 122 -2.85 9.75 -13.17
CA LEU A 122 -3.16 9.66 -14.60
C LEU A 122 -4.38 10.50 -14.99
N GLN A 123 -5.42 10.57 -14.17
CA GLN A 123 -6.58 11.42 -14.46
C GLN A 123 -6.29 12.91 -14.26
N LEU A 124 -5.63 13.28 -13.17
CA LEU A 124 -5.40 14.69 -12.86
C LEU A 124 -4.34 15.33 -13.78
N SER A 125 -3.39 14.54 -14.27
CA SER A 125 -2.49 14.96 -15.36
C SER A 125 -3.22 15.19 -16.69
N MET A 126 -4.33 14.48 -16.95
CA MET A 126 -5.19 14.76 -18.10
C MET A 126 -6.01 16.05 -17.93
N ASP A 127 -6.32 16.42 -16.69
CA ASP A 127 -7.04 17.65 -16.34
C ASP A 127 -6.12 18.90 -16.27
N GLY A 128 -4.81 18.73 -16.53
CA GLY A 128 -3.84 19.83 -16.59
C GLY A 128 -3.33 20.32 -15.23
N GLU A 129 -3.53 19.54 -14.15
CA GLU A 129 -2.95 19.85 -12.85
C GLU A 129 -1.47 19.46 -12.74
N ASP A 130 -0.71 20.19 -11.91
CA ASP A 130 0.71 19.95 -11.64
C ASP A 130 0.92 18.59 -10.96
N GLY A 131 1.24 17.56 -11.75
CA GLY A 131 1.51 16.21 -11.27
C GLY A 131 2.64 16.16 -10.21
N GLU A 132 3.65 17.03 -10.34
CA GLU A 132 4.75 17.12 -9.38
C GLU A 132 4.28 17.64 -8.00
N TRP A 133 3.35 18.60 -7.97
CA TRP A 133 2.77 19.07 -6.71
C TRP A 133 1.89 17.99 -6.06
N LEU A 134 1.11 17.26 -6.86
CA LEU A 134 0.28 16.16 -6.36
C LEU A 134 1.15 15.03 -5.82
N GLU A 135 2.26 14.68 -6.47
CA GLU A 135 3.22 13.72 -5.91
C GLU A 135 3.72 14.17 -4.53
N ARG A 136 4.13 15.44 -4.38
CA ARG A 136 4.57 15.99 -3.09
C ARG A 136 3.46 15.97 -2.03
N LEU A 137 2.23 16.29 -2.42
CA LEU A 137 1.06 16.23 -1.55
C LEU A 137 0.90 14.79 -0.99
N LEU A 138 0.98 13.80 -1.87
CA LEU A 138 0.79 12.38 -1.55
C LEU A 138 1.95 11.75 -0.78
N GLU A 139 3.11 12.39 -0.77
CA GLU A 139 4.26 12.00 0.05
C GLU A 139 4.16 12.50 1.51
N ASN A 140 3.12 13.27 1.84
CA ASN A 140 2.99 13.81 3.19
C ASN A 140 2.57 12.73 4.23
N PRO A 141 3.10 12.78 5.48
CA PRO A 141 2.74 11.82 6.53
C PRO A 141 1.24 11.71 6.83
N LEU A 142 0.45 12.76 6.61
CA LEU A 142 -1.00 12.68 6.76
C LEU A 142 -1.61 11.64 5.83
N PHE A 143 -1.15 11.63 4.58
CA PHE A 143 -1.65 10.74 3.54
C PHE A 143 -1.30 9.28 3.82
N VAL A 144 -0.12 9.01 4.41
CA VAL A 144 0.28 7.67 4.90
C VAL A 144 -0.77 7.02 5.82
N GLN A 145 -1.55 7.82 6.55
CA GLN A 145 -2.59 7.36 7.48
C GLN A 145 -3.95 7.10 6.81
N VAL A 146 -4.19 7.67 5.63
CA VAL A 146 -5.46 7.52 4.90
C VAL A 146 -5.43 6.17 4.17
N PRO A 147 -6.45 5.31 4.28
CA PRO A 147 -6.56 4.13 3.45
C PRO A 147 -6.55 4.49 1.97
N ALA A 148 -5.86 3.70 1.15
CA ALA A 148 -5.65 4.03 -0.25
C ALA A 148 -6.97 4.21 -1.05
N ALA A 149 -8.02 3.48 -0.68
CA ALA A 149 -9.38 3.65 -1.22
C ALA A 149 -9.98 5.05 -0.99
N ASN A 150 -9.59 5.75 0.08
CA ASN A 150 -10.20 7.01 0.48
C ASN A 150 -9.49 8.23 -0.13
N ILE A 151 -8.32 8.07 -0.76
CA ILE A 151 -7.53 9.19 -1.29
C ILE A 151 -8.33 10.02 -2.31
N ARG A 152 -9.07 9.38 -3.22
CA ARG A 152 -9.86 10.13 -4.21
C ARG A 152 -10.97 10.94 -3.55
N SER A 153 -11.64 10.36 -2.55
CA SER A 153 -12.64 11.07 -1.75
C SER A 153 -12.00 12.25 -1.02
N MET A 154 -10.79 12.07 -0.48
CA MET A 154 -10.03 13.13 0.16
C MET A 154 -9.74 14.29 -0.81
N LEU A 155 -9.17 14.00 -1.99
CA LEU A 155 -8.85 15.03 -2.98
C LEU A 155 -10.08 15.83 -3.40
N ASN A 156 -11.23 15.16 -3.58
CA ASN A 156 -12.50 15.81 -3.91
C ASN A 156 -13.05 16.71 -2.77
N ARG A 157 -12.57 16.53 -1.54
CA ARG A 157 -12.99 17.30 -0.34
C ARG A 157 -12.01 18.42 0.01
N LEU A 158 -10.90 18.55 -0.71
CA LEU A 158 -9.96 19.65 -0.55
C LEU A 158 -10.57 20.95 -1.10
N LEU A 159 -10.56 21.99 -0.28
CA LEU A 159 -11.01 23.33 -0.66
C LEU A 159 -9.79 24.23 -0.93
N GLU A 160 -9.65 24.70 -2.16
CA GLU A 160 -8.59 25.67 -2.51
C GLU A 160 -8.95 27.07 -1.99
N LEU A 161 -8.00 27.70 -1.30
CA LEU A 161 -8.12 29.02 -0.71
C LEU A 161 -6.92 29.88 -1.12
N GLU A 162 -7.18 31.11 -1.56
CA GLU A 162 -6.14 32.12 -1.72
C GLU A 162 -5.80 32.73 -0.36
N VAL A 163 -4.50 32.93 -0.11
CA VAL A 163 -3.96 33.42 1.15
C VAL A 163 -2.89 34.46 0.90
N PHE A 164 -2.78 35.44 1.79
CA PHE A 164 -1.90 36.60 1.61
C PHE A 164 -0.80 36.65 2.67
N ALA A 165 0.33 37.29 2.33
CA ALA A 165 1.43 37.51 3.25
C ALA A 165 0.95 38.17 4.56
N GLY A 166 1.42 37.64 5.70
CA GLY A 166 1.01 38.05 7.04
C GLY A 166 -0.30 37.41 7.54
N GLN A 167 -1.04 36.69 6.70
CA GLN A 167 -2.27 36.01 7.12
C GLN A 167 -1.94 34.82 8.04
N ALA A 168 -2.49 34.83 9.25
CA ALA A 168 -2.44 33.69 10.16
C ALA A 168 -3.47 32.63 9.72
N LEU A 169 -3.00 31.42 9.43
CA LEU A 169 -3.83 30.28 9.05
C LEU A 169 -4.21 29.42 10.25
N LEU A 170 -3.28 29.27 11.19
CA LEU A 170 -3.47 28.54 12.45
C LEU A 170 -2.92 29.38 13.60
N ARG A 171 -3.54 29.30 14.78
CA ARG A 171 -2.99 29.89 16.00
C ARG A 171 -2.79 28.83 17.07
N GLU A 172 -1.66 28.93 17.75
CA GLU A 172 -1.33 28.07 18.90
C GLU A 172 -2.44 28.13 19.96
N GLY A 173 -2.76 26.97 20.54
CA GLY A 173 -3.79 26.82 21.57
C GLY A 173 -5.23 26.75 21.07
N GLU A 174 -5.48 27.02 19.78
CA GLU A 174 -6.82 26.84 19.21
C GLU A 174 -7.17 25.36 18.99
N THR A 175 -8.46 25.05 18.92
CA THR A 175 -8.92 23.69 18.59
C THR A 175 -8.59 23.36 17.13
N GLY A 176 -8.10 22.14 16.89
CA GLY A 176 -7.90 21.63 15.53
C GLY A 176 -9.22 21.29 14.84
N ASP A 177 -9.67 22.11 13.90
CA ASP A 177 -10.87 21.89 13.09
C ASP A 177 -10.58 21.56 11.61
N CYS A 178 -9.33 21.74 11.18
CA CYS A 178 -8.86 21.50 9.82
C CYS A 178 -7.34 21.30 9.73
N CYS A 179 -6.85 20.90 8.57
CA CYS A 179 -5.44 20.97 8.21
C CYS A 179 -5.31 21.60 6.82
N TYR A 180 -4.09 21.99 6.46
CA TYR A 180 -3.79 22.66 5.22
C TYR A 180 -2.64 21.99 4.47
N PHE A 181 -2.65 22.14 3.15
CA PHE A 181 -1.53 21.81 2.26
C PHE A 181 -1.12 23.06 1.49
N LEU A 182 0.15 23.42 1.54
CA LEU A 182 0.68 24.58 0.85
C LEU A 182 0.84 24.28 -0.64
N LYS A 183 0.06 24.96 -1.50
CA LYS A 183 0.10 24.80 -2.96
C LYS A 183 1.08 25.77 -3.62
N SER A 184 1.14 27.01 -3.13
CA SER A 184 2.11 28.02 -3.56
C SER A 184 2.35 29.05 -2.46
N GLY A 185 3.45 29.80 -2.57
CA GLY A 185 3.90 30.76 -1.55
C GLY A 185 4.77 30.10 -0.47
N ARG A 186 4.99 30.82 0.62
CA ARG A 186 5.78 30.37 1.78
C ARG A 186 5.04 30.68 3.08
N ALA A 187 5.14 29.78 4.05
CA ALA A 187 4.59 29.98 5.39
C ALA A 187 5.65 29.72 6.45
N GLN A 188 5.39 30.18 7.68
CA GLN A 188 6.28 29.97 8.82
C GLN A 188 5.51 29.42 10.01
N VAL A 189 6.15 28.52 10.75
CA VAL A 189 5.64 27.93 11.98
C VAL A 189 6.26 28.65 13.17
N LEU A 190 5.42 29.22 14.02
CA LEU A 190 5.81 30.06 15.15
C LEU A 190 5.29 29.46 16.45
N LYS A 191 6.09 29.48 17.50
CA LYS A 191 5.67 29.06 18.84
C LYS A 191 5.89 30.17 19.86
N ALA A 192 4.92 30.40 20.73
CA ALA A 192 5.03 31.40 21.77
C ALA A 192 6.15 31.02 22.74
N ALA A 193 7.14 31.92 22.92
CA ALA A 193 8.27 31.71 23.81
C ALA A 193 8.52 32.98 24.62
N GLY A 194 7.94 33.08 25.83
CA GLY A 194 8.26 34.02 26.92
C GLY A 194 8.36 35.52 26.57
N SER A 195 9.33 35.91 25.75
CA SER A 195 9.62 37.26 25.27
C SER A 195 9.30 37.51 23.78
N GLY A 196 8.72 36.55 23.06
CA GLY A 196 8.31 36.71 21.66
C GLY A 196 7.92 35.39 20.98
N ASP A 197 7.68 35.43 19.68
CA ASP A 197 7.45 34.22 18.88
C ASP A 197 8.78 33.63 18.43
N GLN A 198 8.98 32.34 18.68
CA GLN A 198 10.11 31.57 18.19
C GLN A 198 9.75 30.95 16.83
N LEU A 199 10.54 31.23 15.79
CA LEU A 199 10.46 30.54 14.50
C LEU A 199 10.93 29.09 14.66
N LEU A 200 10.04 28.13 14.40
CA LEU A 200 10.35 26.70 14.46
C LEU A 200 10.76 26.14 13.09
N ALA A 201 10.06 26.57 12.04
CA ALA A 201 10.28 26.08 10.69
C ALA A 201 9.71 27.06 9.65
N GLU A 202 10.26 27.00 8.44
CA GLU A 202 9.66 27.57 7.23
C GLU A 202 9.05 26.43 6.40
N LEU A 203 7.91 26.70 5.77
CA LEU A 203 7.13 25.77 4.99
C LEU A 203 7.14 26.20 3.52
N GLU A 204 7.48 25.24 2.65
CA GLU A 204 7.52 25.39 1.21
C GLU A 204 6.35 24.65 0.52
N PRO A 205 6.05 24.93 -0.76
CA PRO A 205 5.01 24.24 -1.50
C PRO A 205 5.17 22.70 -1.45
N GLY A 206 4.08 22.02 -1.08
CA GLY A 206 4.04 20.59 -0.78
C GLY A 206 3.99 20.27 0.73
N ALA A 207 4.26 21.24 1.61
CA ALA A 207 4.12 21.05 3.04
C ALA A 207 2.65 20.85 3.47
N CYS A 208 2.41 19.94 4.42
CA CYS A 208 1.16 19.87 5.19
C CYS A 208 1.41 20.44 6.58
N PHE A 209 0.39 21.07 7.15
CA PHE A 209 0.44 21.57 8.51
C PHE A 209 -0.94 21.56 9.16
N GLY A 210 -0.95 21.37 10.49
CA GLY A 210 -2.16 21.32 11.32
C GLY A 210 -2.79 19.93 11.47
N GLU A 211 -2.19 18.90 10.87
CA GLU A 211 -2.59 17.50 10.96
C GLU A 211 -2.49 16.93 12.38
N GLU A 212 -1.50 17.36 13.15
CA GLU A 212 -1.23 16.80 14.49
C GLU A 212 -2.41 17.06 15.45
N ALA A 213 -3.00 18.25 15.40
CA ALA A 213 -4.17 18.60 16.21
C ALA A 213 -5.42 17.77 15.85
N LEU A 214 -5.47 17.23 14.63
CA LEU A 214 -6.55 16.33 14.20
C LEU A 214 -6.31 14.90 14.64
N LEU A 215 -5.05 14.45 14.63
CA LEU A 215 -4.64 13.08 14.97
C LEU A 215 -4.59 12.85 16.48
N GLU A 216 -4.02 13.79 17.25
CA GLU A 216 -3.83 13.64 18.70
C GLU A 216 -5.01 14.19 19.53
N GLU A 217 -6.01 14.81 18.88
CA GLU A 217 -7.13 15.50 19.52
C GLU A 217 -6.69 16.55 20.56
N ARG A 218 -5.56 17.22 20.30
CA ARG A 218 -4.99 18.28 21.13
C ARG A 218 -5.14 19.64 20.47
N PRO A 219 -5.09 20.74 21.25
CA PRO A 219 -4.99 22.09 20.69
C PRO A 219 -3.78 22.25 19.76
N ARG A 220 -3.81 23.22 18.86
CA ARG A 220 -2.68 23.56 17.99
C ARG A 220 -1.42 23.78 18.84
N ASN A 221 -0.34 23.11 18.48
CA ASN A 221 0.95 23.19 19.19
C ASN A 221 1.83 24.37 18.76
N ALA A 222 1.46 25.03 17.66
CA ALA A 222 2.14 26.19 17.09
C ALA A 222 1.17 27.01 16.22
N SER A 223 1.52 28.26 15.96
CA SER A 223 0.85 29.13 14.99
C SER A 223 1.48 28.97 13.61
N VAL A 224 0.71 29.16 12.56
CA VAL A 224 1.22 29.17 11.17
C VAL A 224 0.72 30.42 10.47
N ALA A 225 1.64 31.17 9.87
CA ALA A 225 1.33 32.39 9.13
C ALA A 225 2.04 32.40 7.76
N MET A 226 1.39 32.99 6.76
CA MET A 226 1.98 33.19 5.44
C MET A 226 3.07 34.25 5.50
N VAL A 227 4.17 34.00 4.80
CA VAL A 227 5.28 34.95 4.58
C VAL A 227 5.15 35.58 3.19
N GLU A 228 4.57 34.85 2.24
CA GLU A 228 4.30 35.30 0.87
C GLU A 228 2.85 35.00 0.48
N ASP A 229 2.32 35.77 -0.48
CA ASP A 229 1.03 35.46 -1.10
C ASP A 229 1.08 34.08 -1.76
N GLY A 230 -0.04 33.35 -1.71
CA GLY A 230 -0.06 31.97 -2.17
C GLY A 230 -1.44 31.33 -2.11
N ARG A 231 -1.43 30.00 -2.17
CA ARG A 231 -2.63 29.18 -2.14
C ARG A 231 -2.44 27.98 -1.23
N VAL A 232 -3.51 27.62 -0.54
CA VAL A 232 -3.56 26.43 0.32
C VAL A 232 -4.78 25.59 -0.02
N LEU A 233 -4.67 24.28 0.19
CA LEU A 233 -5.82 23.39 0.20
C LEU A 233 -6.19 23.07 1.63
N ARG A 234 -7.44 23.34 2.00
CA ARG A 234 -7.98 23.07 3.33
C ARG A 234 -8.74 21.75 3.34
N LEU A 235 -8.48 20.89 4.34
CA LEU A 235 -9.28 19.71 4.65
C LEU A 235 -9.91 19.85 6.04
N ALA A 236 -11.22 19.69 6.15
CA ALA A 236 -11.91 19.77 7.44
C ALA A 236 -11.67 18.53 8.31
N ARG A 237 -11.73 18.68 9.64
CA ARG A 237 -11.56 17.57 10.60
C ARG A 237 -12.57 16.45 10.37
N THR A 238 -13.83 16.80 10.11
CA THR A 238 -14.89 15.80 9.88
C THR A 238 -14.59 14.93 8.67
N ASP A 239 -14.15 15.55 7.58
CA ASP A 239 -13.76 14.84 6.36
C ASP A 239 -12.52 13.99 6.65
N PHE A 240 -11.50 14.55 7.29
CA PHE A 240 -10.29 13.84 7.65
C PHE A 240 -10.55 12.59 8.49
N LEU A 241 -11.33 12.69 9.57
CA LEU A 241 -11.66 11.55 10.43
C LEU A 241 -12.49 10.48 9.72
N GLU A 242 -13.39 10.87 8.82
CA GLU A 242 -14.14 9.92 8.00
C GLU A 242 -13.21 9.18 7.04
N LEU A 243 -12.26 9.90 6.43
CA LEU A 243 -11.29 9.35 5.49
C LEU A 243 -10.26 8.44 6.16
N LEU A 244 -10.05 8.51 7.47
CA LEU A 244 -9.18 7.55 8.20
C LEU A 244 -9.82 6.17 8.37
N LYS A 245 -11.16 6.06 8.26
CA LYS A 245 -11.85 4.78 8.48
C LYS A 245 -11.55 3.83 7.32
N ALA A 246 -11.17 2.59 7.65
CA ALA A 246 -11.07 1.53 6.65
C ALA A 246 -12.42 1.38 5.92
N PRO A 247 -12.42 1.17 4.60
CA PRO A 247 -13.65 0.99 3.86
C PRO A 247 -14.38 -0.25 4.38
N VAL A 248 -15.65 -0.10 4.74
CA VAL A 248 -16.52 -1.24 5.07
C VAL A 248 -16.91 -1.89 3.75
N VAL A 249 -16.44 -3.10 3.53
CA VAL A 249 -16.66 -3.86 2.29
C VAL A 249 -17.32 -5.19 2.60
N GLY A 250 -17.99 -5.77 1.59
CA GLY A 250 -18.45 -7.15 1.68
C GLY A 250 -17.24 -8.07 1.76
N GLU A 251 -17.19 -8.93 2.77
CA GLU A 251 -16.19 -9.98 2.90
C GLU A 251 -16.87 -11.34 2.84
N VAL A 252 -16.13 -12.35 2.40
CA VAL A 252 -16.58 -13.74 2.34
C VAL A 252 -15.44 -14.67 2.76
N ASP A 253 -15.77 -15.70 3.52
CA ASP A 253 -14.86 -16.78 3.91
C ASP A 253 -14.77 -17.86 2.81
N LEU A 254 -13.91 -18.87 3.00
CA LEU A 254 -13.77 -19.95 2.01
C LEU A 254 -15.06 -20.74 1.80
N ASP A 255 -15.86 -20.92 2.86
CA ASP A 255 -17.12 -21.67 2.77
C ASP A 255 -18.13 -20.93 1.87
N GLY A 256 -18.29 -19.62 2.06
CA GLY A 256 -19.18 -18.80 1.25
C GLY A 256 -18.70 -18.55 -0.19
N VAL A 257 -17.41 -18.72 -0.46
CA VAL A 257 -16.85 -18.59 -1.82
C VAL A 257 -17.46 -19.62 -2.78
N ALA A 258 -17.65 -20.86 -2.32
CA ALA A 258 -18.20 -21.94 -3.16
C ALA A 258 -19.62 -21.62 -3.65
N ASP A 259 -20.45 -21.07 -2.77
CA ASP A 259 -21.81 -20.64 -3.10
C ASP A 259 -21.82 -19.50 -4.12
N LEU A 260 -20.97 -18.50 -3.93
CA LEU A 260 -20.85 -17.37 -4.85
C LEU A 260 -20.36 -17.82 -6.23
N LEU A 261 -19.37 -18.70 -6.30
CA LEU A 261 -18.90 -19.29 -7.55
C LEU A 261 -20.01 -20.11 -8.23
N GLY A 262 -20.81 -20.86 -7.45
CA GLY A 262 -21.99 -21.58 -7.95
C GLY A 262 -23.06 -20.65 -8.54
N CYS A 263 -23.17 -19.42 -8.03
CA CYS A 263 -24.02 -18.36 -8.59
C CYS A 263 -23.37 -17.59 -9.75
N GLY A 264 -22.21 -18.04 -10.25
CA GLY A 264 -21.52 -17.44 -11.38
C GLY A 264 -20.60 -16.26 -11.02
N ALA A 265 -20.17 -16.15 -9.77
CA ALA A 265 -19.15 -15.18 -9.38
C ALA A 265 -17.82 -15.43 -10.09
N GLN A 266 -17.04 -14.37 -10.29
CA GLN A 266 -15.77 -14.41 -10.99
C GLN A 266 -14.62 -13.97 -10.08
N TRP A 267 -13.55 -14.77 -10.03
CA TRP A 267 -12.32 -14.38 -9.35
C TRP A 267 -11.64 -13.20 -10.05
N LEU A 268 -11.25 -12.20 -9.25
CA LEU A 268 -10.37 -11.09 -9.58
C LEU A 268 -9.12 -11.17 -8.70
N ASP A 269 -7.97 -11.41 -9.32
CA ASP A 269 -6.68 -11.26 -8.67
C ASP A 269 -6.22 -9.81 -8.79
N VAL A 270 -6.11 -9.12 -7.65
CA VAL A 270 -5.73 -7.70 -7.60
C VAL A 270 -4.27 -7.48 -7.22
N ARG A 271 -3.46 -8.55 -7.21
CA ARG A 271 -2.02 -8.51 -6.93
C ARG A 271 -1.21 -8.00 -8.12
N LEU A 272 0.11 -7.89 -7.94
CA LEU A 272 1.03 -7.54 -9.02
C LEU A 272 1.14 -8.68 -10.03
N LEU A 273 1.63 -8.38 -11.24
CA LEU A 273 1.76 -9.37 -12.31
C LEU A 273 2.66 -10.54 -11.89
N ASP A 274 3.82 -10.23 -11.29
CA ASP A 274 4.77 -11.25 -10.84
C ASP A 274 4.16 -12.22 -9.82
N ASP A 275 3.26 -11.75 -8.94
CA ASP A 275 2.57 -12.61 -7.97
C ASP A 275 1.53 -13.51 -8.66
N TYR A 276 0.80 -12.97 -9.64
CA TYR A 276 -0.20 -13.70 -10.42
C TYR A 276 0.43 -14.81 -11.26
N GLU A 277 1.52 -14.50 -11.98
CA GLU A 277 2.17 -15.47 -12.87
C GLU A 277 2.76 -16.68 -12.13
N ARG A 278 3.13 -16.51 -10.85
CA ARG A 278 3.64 -17.59 -10.01
C ARG A 278 2.57 -18.55 -9.49
N GLY A 279 1.31 -18.11 -9.47
CA GLY A 279 0.22 -18.88 -8.89
C GLY A 279 -1.02 -18.02 -8.75
N HIS A 280 -2.14 -18.43 -9.34
CA HIS A 280 -3.43 -17.75 -9.25
C HIS A 280 -4.59 -18.73 -9.22
N ALA A 281 -5.74 -18.23 -8.76
CA ALA A 281 -6.99 -18.97 -8.74
C ALA A 281 -7.47 -19.36 -10.14
N MET A 282 -8.11 -20.53 -10.22
CA MET A 282 -8.59 -21.08 -11.47
C MET A 282 -9.52 -20.08 -12.18
N GLN A 283 -9.23 -19.79 -13.45
CA GLN A 283 -9.98 -18.80 -14.25
C GLN A 283 -9.97 -17.37 -13.68
N ALA A 284 -9.09 -17.04 -12.73
CA ALA A 284 -9.03 -15.69 -12.18
C ALA A 284 -8.58 -14.69 -13.24
N LEU A 285 -9.31 -13.57 -13.31
CA LEU A 285 -8.90 -12.44 -14.13
C LEU A 285 -7.85 -11.62 -13.39
N HIS A 286 -6.73 -11.35 -14.05
CA HIS A 286 -5.71 -10.45 -13.50
C HIS A 286 -6.14 -8.99 -13.63
N MET A 287 -6.53 -8.39 -12.51
CA MET A 287 -6.97 -7.00 -12.41
C MET A 287 -6.21 -6.30 -11.28
N PRO A 288 -4.90 -6.00 -11.45
CA PRO A 288 -4.13 -5.28 -10.45
C PRO A 288 -4.87 -4.05 -9.96
N LEU A 289 -4.89 -3.82 -8.64
CA LEU A 289 -5.66 -2.71 -8.04
C LEU A 289 -5.39 -1.36 -8.73
N HIS A 290 -4.15 -1.11 -9.15
CA HIS A 290 -3.73 0.12 -9.84
C HIS A 290 -4.18 0.29 -11.29
N LEU A 291 -4.74 -0.75 -11.90
CA LEU A 291 -5.32 -0.70 -13.24
C LEU A 291 -6.83 -0.99 -13.20
N LEU A 292 -7.36 -1.36 -12.02
CA LEU A 292 -8.70 -1.87 -11.87
C LEU A 292 -9.72 -0.86 -12.40
N ARG A 293 -9.57 0.42 -12.05
CA ARG A 293 -10.50 1.46 -12.50
C ARG A 293 -10.55 1.56 -14.02
N LEU A 294 -9.39 1.59 -14.67
CA LEU A 294 -9.26 1.68 -16.14
C LEU A 294 -9.76 0.42 -16.86
N LYS A 295 -9.65 -0.73 -16.20
CA LYS A 295 -10.05 -2.04 -16.73
C LYS A 295 -11.47 -2.45 -16.36
N THR A 296 -12.17 -1.73 -15.47
CA THR A 296 -13.56 -2.06 -15.09
C THR A 296 -14.51 -2.12 -16.29
N ARG A 297 -14.27 -1.33 -17.36
CA ARG A 297 -15.00 -1.42 -18.64
C ARG A 297 -14.91 -2.79 -19.35
N LEU A 298 -13.97 -3.64 -18.95
CA LEU A 298 -13.81 -5.00 -19.46
C LEU A 298 -14.65 -6.00 -18.65
N LEU A 299 -15.14 -5.61 -17.47
CA LEU A 299 -15.94 -6.44 -16.58
C LEU A 299 -17.42 -6.40 -16.97
N ASP A 300 -18.13 -7.50 -16.71
CA ASP A 300 -19.59 -7.61 -16.78
C ASP A 300 -20.22 -7.02 -15.49
N PRO A 301 -21.05 -5.96 -15.57
CA PRO A 301 -21.67 -5.33 -14.40
C PRO A 301 -22.74 -6.19 -13.72
N GLN A 302 -23.28 -7.23 -14.37
CA GLN A 302 -24.28 -8.11 -13.77
C GLN A 302 -23.67 -9.27 -12.99
N ARG A 303 -22.35 -9.47 -13.09
CA ARG A 303 -21.66 -10.58 -12.46
C ARG A 303 -21.10 -10.18 -11.09
N PRO A 304 -21.24 -11.03 -10.05
CA PRO A 304 -20.52 -10.84 -8.80
C PRO A 304 -19.02 -11.09 -8.96
N TYR A 305 -18.18 -10.31 -8.28
CA TYR A 305 -16.73 -10.49 -8.30
C TYR A 305 -16.16 -10.85 -6.93
N LEU A 306 -15.27 -11.83 -6.91
CA LEU A 306 -14.52 -12.25 -5.72
C LEU A 306 -13.09 -11.71 -5.84
N CYS A 307 -12.73 -10.73 -5.02
CA CYS A 307 -11.41 -10.13 -5.03
C CYS A 307 -10.52 -10.79 -3.97
N TYR A 308 -9.29 -11.12 -4.33
CA TYR A 308 -8.30 -11.57 -3.35
C TYR A 308 -6.94 -10.92 -3.60
N CYS A 309 -6.18 -10.82 -2.52
CA CYS A 309 -4.78 -10.44 -2.54
C CYS A 309 -4.04 -11.20 -1.44
N GLU A 310 -2.78 -10.86 -1.18
CA GLU A 310 -1.99 -11.49 -0.12
C GLU A 310 -2.62 -11.29 1.27
N SER A 311 -2.75 -10.03 1.72
CA SER A 311 -3.12 -9.68 3.09
C SER A 311 -4.60 -9.30 3.32
N GLY A 312 -5.45 -9.41 2.30
CA GLY A 312 -6.82 -8.88 2.29
C GLY A 312 -6.94 -7.35 2.09
N LYS A 313 -5.88 -6.57 2.36
CA LYS A 313 -5.94 -5.09 2.28
C LYS A 313 -6.17 -4.55 0.87
N ARG A 314 -5.45 -5.08 -0.14
CA ARG A 314 -5.61 -4.65 -1.54
C ARG A 314 -6.96 -5.07 -2.10
N SER A 315 -7.43 -6.28 -1.78
CA SER A 315 -8.75 -6.75 -2.20
C SER A 315 -9.88 -5.97 -1.55
N ALA A 316 -9.76 -5.55 -0.29
CA ALA A 316 -10.73 -4.65 0.32
C ALA A 316 -10.84 -3.31 -0.43
N ASN A 317 -9.70 -2.69 -0.78
CA ASN A 317 -9.70 -1.47 -1.60
C ASN A 317 -10.31 -1.70 -3.00
N ALA A 318 -10.06 -2.86 -3.60
CA ALA A 318 -10.65 -3.23 -4.88
C ALA A 318 -12.17 -3.36 -4.82
N VAL A 319 -12.69 -4.03 -3.79
CA VAL A 319 -14.13 -4.20 -3.56
C VAL A 319 -14.79 -2.85 -3.34
N PHE A 320 -14.20 -2.00 -2.49
CA PHE A 320 -14.70 -0.65 -2.28
C PHE A 320 -14.83 0.13 -3.59
N LEU A 321 -13.78 0.11 -4.43
CA LEU A 321 -13.78 0.76 -5.75
C LEU A 321 -14.88 0.18 -6.66
N LEU A 322 -14.98 -1.15 -6.74
CA LEU A 322 -15.97 -1.83 -7.57
C LEU A 322 -17.40 -1.50 -7.13
N THR A 323 -17.68 -1.51 -5.82
CA THR A 323 -18.99 -1.13 -5.28
C THR A 323 -19.34 0.32 -5.57
N GLN A 324 -18.39 1.25 -5.47
CA GLN A 324 -18.59 2.66 -5.85
C GLN A 324 -18.91 2.82 -7.35
N LEU A 325 -18.40 1.92 -8.19
CA LEU A 325 -18.68 1.87 -9.63
C LEU A 325 -19.94 1.07 -9.99
N GLY A 326 -20.69 0.58 -9.00
CA GLY A 326 -21.96 -0.13 -9.19
C GLY A 326 -21.84 -1.63 -9.41
N PHE A 327 -20.66 -2.23 -9.16
CA PHE A 327 -20.47 -3.68 -9.23
C PHE A 327 -20.76 -4.35 -7.88
N THR A 328 -21.24 -5.59 -7.94
CA THR A 328 -21.31 -6.48 -6.77
C THR A 328 -19.96 -7.16 -6.59
N ALA A 329 -19.28 -6.90 -5.48
CA ALA A 329 -17.97 -7.49 -5.21
C ALA A 329 -17.80 -7.84 -3.72
N TYR A 330 -16.97 -8.86 -3.46
CA TYR A 330 -16.63 -9.34 -2.12
C TYR A 330 -15.14 -9.59 -2.02
N ALA A 331 -14.54 -9.33 -0.85
CA ALA A 331 -13.15 -9.64 -0.57
C ALA A 331 -13.05 -10.99 0.11
N LEU A 332 -12.09 -11.82 -0.30
CA LEU A 332 -11.72 -13.00 0.47
C LEU A 332 -11.18 -12.57 1.83
N GLN A 333 -11.85 -12.99 2.90
CA GLN A 333 -11.56 -12.57 4.26
C GLN A 333 -10.11 -12.91 4.64
N GLY A 334 -9.36 -11.89 5.07
CA GLY A 334 -7.95 -12.03 5.44
C GLY A 334 -6.97 -12.30 4.27
N GLY A 335 -7.47 -12.40 3.04
CA GLY A 335 -6.66 -12.71 1.86
C GLY A 335 -6.02 -14.11 1.91
N LEU A 336 -4.98 -14.29 1.11
CA LEU A 336 -4.22 -15.54 1.02
C LEU A 336 -3.41 -15.86 2.28
N ASP A 337 -3.09 -14.86 3.11
CA ASP A 337 -2.35 -15.02 4.37
C ASP A 337 -3.20 -15.69 5.46
N ALA A 338 -4.53 -15.61 5.36
CA ALA A 338 -5.45 -16.24 6.30
C ALA A 338 -5.79 -17.71 5.97
N LEU A 339 -5.39 -18.18 4.77
CA LEU A 339 -5.66 -19.54 4.33
C LEU A 339 -4.68 -20.54 4.95
N SER A 340 -5.12 -21.77 5.16
CA SER A 340 -4.20 -22.87 5.42
C SER A 340 -3.26 -23.09 4.23
N ALA A 341 -2.11 -23.73 4.43
CA ALA A 341 -1.18 -24.03 3.33
C ALA A 341 -1.86 -24.88 2.24
N GLU A 342 -2.70 -25.84 2.64
CA GLU A 342 -3.47 -26.70 1.76
C GLU A 342 -4.50 -25.91 0.95
N ASP A 343 -5.31 -25.07 1.60
CA ASP A 343 -6.32 -24.24 0.93
C ASP A 343 -5.68 -23.23 -0.02
N ARG A 344 -4.55 -22.66 0.38
CA ARG A 344 -3.79 -21.73 -0.45
C ARG A 344 -3.22 -22.41 -1.69
N ALA A 345 -2.66 -23.61 -1.55
CA ALA A 345 -2.15 -24.39 -2.67
C ALA A 345 -3.28 -24.84 -3.61
N ALA A 346 -4.43 -25.21 -3.05
CA ALA A 346 -5.63 -25.54 -3.82
C ALA A 346 -6.17 -24.33 -4.58
N LEU A 347 -6.14 -23.14 -3.96
CA LEU A 347 -6.56 -21.91 -4.61
C LEU A 347 -5.56 -21.49 -5.69
N LEU A 348 -4.26 -21.38 -5.40
CA LEU A 348 -3.24 -20.88 -6.34
C LEU A 348 -2.71 -21.97 -7.30
N TRP A 349 -3.63 -22.67 -7.96
CA TRP A 349 -3.30 -23.85 -8.76
C TRP A 349 -2.74 -23.53 -10.18
N GLU A 350 -3.13 -22.42 -10.80
CA GLU A 350 -2.67 -22.06 -12.16
C GLU A 350 -1.43 -21.15 -12.14
N CYS A 351 -0.51 -21.33 -13.09
CA CYS A 351 0.65 -20.45 -13.29
C CYS A 351 0.68 -19.88 -14.72
N GLY A 352 1.42 -18.79 -14.91
CA GLY A 352 1.60 -18.12 -16.20
C GLY A 352 0.64 -16.96 -16.43
N THR A 353 0.41 -16.62 -17.71
CA THR A 353 -0.33 -15.42 -18.15
C THR A 353 -1.85 -15.50 -17.92
N GLY A 354 -2.37 -16.67 -17.53
CA GLY A 354 -3.73 -16.88 -17.04
C GLY A 354 -4.82 -16.42 -18.01
N TYR A 355 -5.72 -15.54 -17.55
CA TYR A 355 -6.93 -15.14 -18.28
C TYR A 355 -7.07 -13.62 -18.42
N LEU A 356 -7.43 -13.19 -19.62
CA LEU A 356 -7.67 -11.81 -19.99
C LEU A 356 -9.16 -11.52 -20.10
N ALA A 357 -9.58 -10.40 -19.53
CA ALA A 357 -10.90 -9.84 -19.77
C ALA A 357 -10.93 -9.12 -21.13
N ARG A 358 -11.88 -9.47 -21.97
CA ARG A 358 -12.22 -8.79 -23.22
C ARG A 358 -13.48 -7.96 -23.02
N SER A 359 -13.72 -7.00 -23.93
CA SER A 359 -14.96 -6.20 -23.96
C SER A 359 -16.20 -7.09 -23.81
N ASN A 360 -17.16 -6.64 -22.99
CA ASN A 360 -18.39 -7.34 -22.60
C ASN A 360 -18.19 -8.54 -21.64
N GLY A 361 -17.15 -8.51 -20.79
CA GLY A 361 -16.98 -9.52 -19.73
C GLY A 361 -16.58 -10.91 -20.23
N ARG A 362 -16.14 -11.04 -21.49
CA ARG A 362 -15.65 -12.31 -22.02
C ARG A 362 -14.26 -12.61 -21.46
N ILE A 363 -14.01 -13.89 -21.19
CA ILE A 363 -12.76 -14.37 -20.62
C ILE A 363 -12.06 -15.19 -21.69
N GLU A 364 -10.81 -14.86 -21.95
CA GLU A 364 -9.96 -15.58 -22.90
C GLU A 364 -8.67 -15.98 -22.20
N ARG A 365 -8.25 -17.24 -22.39
CA ARG A 365 -6.95 -17.69 -21.88
C ARG A 365 -5.84 -16.97 -22.66
N SER A 366 -4.92 -16.35 -21.94
CA SER A 366 -3.74 -15.76 -22.56
C SER A 366 -2.86 -16.90 -23.07
N LEU A 367 -2.56 -16.89 -24.37
CA LEU A 367 -1.70 -17.88 -25.04
C LEU A 367 -0.22 -17.62 -24.78
#